data_AF-A0A349CJP6-F1
#
_entry.id   AF-A0A349CJP6-F1
#
_cell.length_a   1.000
_cell.length_b   1.000
_cell.length_c   1.000
_cell.angle_alpha   90.00
_cell.angle_beta   90.00
_cell.angle_gamma   90.00
#
_symmetry.space_group_name_H-M   'P 1'
#
loop_
_entity.id
_entity.type
_entity.pdbx_description
1 polymer ?
#
loop_
_entity_poly.entity_id
_entity_poly.type
_entity_poly.pdbx_seq_one_letter_code
_entity_poly.pdbx_strand_id
1 'polypeptide(L)'
;MKRKVTLVFHDEDLYTQLKIEAVKRRTTASNIVSDAVREWLESREDAELIPVIESVRSEWNKGGGRSWTEVERELAESLNRNEENPQAKRV
;
A
#
# COMPACT_ATOMS: atom_id res chain seq x y z
N MET A 1 19.13 -9.97 11.54
CA MET A 1 18.95 -11.37 12.00
C MET A 1 17.88 -12.05 11.17
N LYS A 2 18.05 -13.32 10.79
CA LYS A 2 16.99 -14.10 10.11
C LYS A 2 16.20 -14.91 11.14
N ARG A 3 14.88 -14.70 11.20
CA ARG A 3 13.96 -15.53 12.00
C ARG A 3 13.49 -16.71 11.15
N LYS A 4 13.31 -17.89 11.76
CA LYS A 4 12.92 -19.12 11.07
C LYS A 4 11.54 -19.56 11.56
N VAL A 5 10.75 -20.11 10.65
CA VAL A 5 9.47 -20.75 10.94
C VAL A 5 9.44 -22.11 10.24
N THR A 6 8.82 -23.10 10.86
CA THR A 6 8.58 -24.42 10.24
C THR A 6 7.13 -24.47 9.79
N LEU A 7 6.93 -24.82 8.53
CA LEU A 7 5.60 -24.96 7.91
C LEU A 7 5.36 -26.42 7.56
N VAL A 8 4.16 -26.90 7.85
CA VAL A 8 3.71 -28.24 7.48
C VAL A 8 2.62 -28.08 6.43
N PHE A 9 2.81 -28.71 5.27
CA PHE A 9 1.79 -28.80 4.23
C PHE A 9 1.02 -30.11 4.47
N HIS A 10 -0.26 -30.00 4.81
CA HIS A 10 -1.13 -31.17 4.98
C HIS A 10 -1.69 -31.70 3.66
N ASP A 11 -1.60 -30.88 2.61
CA ASP A 11 -1.94 -31.22 1.24
C ASP A 11 -0.64 -31.50 0.47
N GLU A 12 -0.42 -32.77 0.15
CA GLU A 12 0.77 -33.25 -0.59
C GLU A 12 0.79 -32.74 -2.04
N ASP A 13 -0.38 -32.52 -2.66
CA ASP A 13 -0.46 -31.98 -4.01
C ASP A 13 -0.02 -30.53 -4.01
N LEU A 14 -0.45 -29.74 -3.02
CA LEU A 14 0.00 -28.35 -2.84
C LEU A 14 1.52 -28.28 -2.60
N TYR A 15 2.07 -29.14 -1.75
CA TYR A 15 3.51 -29.22 -1.54
C TYR A 15 4.26 -29.51 -2.85
N THR A 16 3.76 -30.49 -3.62
CA THR A 16 4.34 -30.88 -4.91
C THR A 16 4.30 -29.73 -5.92
N GLN A 17 3.17 -29.05 -6.05
CA GLN A 17 3.01 -27.90 -6.95
C GLN A 17 3.96 -26.75 -6.57
N LEU A 18 4.08 -26.45 -5.28
CA LEU A 18 5.01 -25.43 -4.78
C LEU A 18 6.46 -25.77 -5.17
N LYS A 19 6.85 -27.04 -5.05
CA LYS A 19 8.19 -27.50 -5.44
C LYS A 19 8.43 -27.37 -6.95
N ILE A 20 7.45 -27.71 -7.76
CA ILE A 20 7.51 -27.54 -9.22
C ILE A 20 7.67 -26.07 -9.59
N GLU A 21 6.87 -25.18 -9.00
CA GLU A 21 6.93 -23.74 -9.25
C GLU A 21 8.26 -23.12 -8.82
N ALA A 22 8.82 -23.56 -7.69
CA ALA A 22 10.16 -23.13 -7.26
C ALA A 22 11.22 -23.44 -8.33
N VAL A 23 11.17 -24.63 -8.94
CA VAL A 23 12.09 -25.01 -10.02
C VAL A 23 11.86 -24.16 -11.26
N LYS A 24 10.60 -24.01 -11.72
CA LYS A 24 10.26 -23.22 -12.92
C LYS A 24 10.72 -21.77 -12.80
N ARG A 25 10.50 -21.15 -11.63
CA ARG A 25 10.87 -19.76 -11.34
C ARG A 25 12.33 -19.58 -10.94
N ARG A 26 13.11 -20.67 -10.86
CA ARG A 26 14.51 -20.68 -10.41
C ARG A 26 14.69 -20.00 -9.05
N THR A 27 13.78 -20.28 -8.12
CA THR A 27 13.75 -19.72 -6.77
C THR A 27 13.57 -20.82 -5.72
N THR A 28 13.46 -20.43 -4.45
CA THR A 28 13.19 -21.37 -3.36
C THR A 28 11.72 -21.38 -3.00
N ALA A 29 11.22 -22.53 -2.53
CA ALA A 29 9.87 -22.63 -1.99
C ALA A 29 9.65 -21.64 -0.83
N SER A 30 10.67 -21.39 0.00
CA SER A 30 10.60 -20.39 1.07
C SER A 30 10.40 -18.97 0.55
N ASN A 31 10.98 -18.60 -0.59
CA ASN A 31 10.75 -17.28 -1.19
C ASN A 31 9.32 -17.16 -1.70
N ILE A 32 8.82 -18.16 -2.42
CA ILE A 32 7.43 -18.18 -2.91
C ILE A 32 6.45 -18.06 -1.74
N VAL A 33 6.66 -18.82 -0.66
CA VAL A 33 5.82 -18.72 0.54
C VAL A 33 5.93 -17.34 1.19
N SER A 34 7.13 -16.76 1.26
CA SER A 34 7.33 -15.44 1.85
C SER A 34 6.59 -14.35 1.05
N ASP A 35 6.62 -14.44 -0.27
CA ASP A 35 5.91 -13.51 -1.16
C ASP A 35 4.40 -13.70 -1.05
N ALA A 36 3.91 -14.95 -1.07
CA ALA A 36 2.48 -15.23 -0.88
C ALA A 36 1.95 -14.74 0.48
N VAL A 37 2.72 -14.92 1.56
CA VAL A 37 2.34 -14.41 2.89
C VAL A 37 2.35 -12.88 2.91
N ARG A 38 3.31 -12.24 2.23
CA ARG A 38 3.33 -10.78 2.10
C ARG A 38 2.08 -10.27 1.39
N GLU A 39 1.78 -10.80 0.21
CA GLU A 39 0.60 -10.43 -0.58
C GLU A 39 -0.70 -10.68 0.21
N TRP A 40 -0.77 -11.78 0.95
CA TRP A 40 -1.92 -12.07 1.81
C TRP A 40 -2.10 -11.02 2.92
N LEU A 41 -1.02 -10.61 3.59
CA LEU A 41 -1.07 -9.56 4.62
C LEU A 41 -1.43 -8.19 4.02
N GLU A 42 -0.85 -7.82 2.89
CA GLU A 42 -1.17 -6.56 2.18
C GLU A 42 -2.66 -6.53 1.79
N SER A 43 -3.20 -7.64 1.28
CA SER A 43 -4.63 -7.73 0.93
C SER A 43 -5.56 -7.58 2.15
N ARG A 44 -5.09 -8.01 3.33
CA ARG A 44 -5.81 -7.88 4.60
C ARG A 44 -5.81 -6.43 5.06
N GLU A 45 -4.67 -5.75 4.98
CA GLU A 45 -4.56 -4.32 5.28
C GLU A 45 -5.45 -3.50 4.35
N ASP A 46 -5.44 -3.78 3.04
CA ASP A 46 -6.33 -3.14 2.07
C ASP A 46 -7.81 -3.35 2.42
N ALA A 47 -8.20 -4.60 2.78
CA ALA A 47 -9.57 -4.91 3.18
C ALA A 47 -10.01 -4.16 4.45
N GLU A 48 -9.08 -3.89 5.37
CA GLU A 48 -9.33 -3.12 6.59
C GLU A 48 -9.38 -1.59 6.31
N LEU A 49 -8.65 -1.12 5.30
CA LEU A 49 -8.62 0.29 4.89
C LEU A 49 -9.82 0.70 4.02
N ILE A 50 -10.38 -0.21 3.21
CA ILE A 50 -11.52 0.08 2.32
C ILE A 50 -12.68 0.76 3.07
N PRO A 51 -13.18 0.23 4.21
CA PRO A 51 -14.27 0.88 4.95
C PRO A 51 -13.92 2.30 5.43
N VAL A 52 -12.66 2.52 5.83
CA VAL A 52 -12.18 3.85 6.26
C VAL A 52 -12.18 4.82 5.08
N ILE A 53 -11.66 4.38 3.92
CA ILE A 53 -11.64 5.17 2.69
C ILE A 53 -13.07 5.51 2.24
N GLU A 54 -13.98 4.56 2.30
CA GLU A 54 -15.39 4.77 1.95
C GLU A 54 -16.06 5.78 2.88
N SER A 55 -15.79 5.69 4.19
CA SER A 55 -16.31 6.65 5.17
C SER A 55 -15.81 8.06 4.87
N VAL A 56 -14.49 8.23 4.70
CA VAL A 56 -13.89 9.54 4.41
C VAL A 56 -14.39 10.08 3.07
N ARG A 57 -14.54 9.22 2.05
CA ARG A 57 -15.10 9.61 0.75
C ARG A 57 -16.56 10.06 0.88
N SER A 58 -17.36 9.42 1.72
CA SER A 58 -18.73 9.83 2.01
C SER A 58 -18.78 11.23 2.63
N GLU A 59 -17.93 11.48 3.62
CA GLU A 59 -17.81 12.80 4.26
C GLU A 59 -17.35 13.87 3.27
N TRP A 60 -16.31 13.57 2.47
CA TRP A 60 -15.80 14.47 1.44
C TRP A 60 -16.90 14.84 0.42
N ASN A 61 -17.68 13.87 -0.06
CA ASN A 61 -18.80 14.12 -0.96
C ASN A 61 -19.89 15.00 -0.31
N LYS A 62 -20.25 14.72 0.95
CA LYS A 62 -21.25 15.51 1.69
C LYS A 62 -20.78 16.94 1.97
N GLY A 63 -19.48 17.11 2.21
CA GLY A 63 -18.85 18.39 2.53
C GLY A 63 -18.53 19.27 1.32
N GLY A 64 -18.90 18.86 0.09
CA GLY A 64 -18.57 19.60 -1.13
C GLY A 64 -17.08 19.52 -1.48
N GLY A 65 -16.51 18.32 -1.35
CA GLY A 65 -15.09 18.06 -1.50
C GLY A 65 -14.50 18.51 -2.84
N ARG A 66 -13.23 18.93 -2.79
CA ARG A 66 -12.48 19.51 -3.91
C ARG A 66 -11.48 18.52 -4.48
N SER A 67 -11.28 18.57 -5.79
CA SER A 67 -10.37 17.66 -6.49
C SER A 67 -8.92 17.91 -6.07
N TRP A 68 -8.10 16.85 -6.07
CA TRP A 68 -6.67 17.00 -5.74
C TRP A 68 -5.98 17.99 -6.67
N THR A 69 -6.30 17.98 -7.97
CA THR A 69 -5.70 18.88 -8.97
C THR A 69 -6.00 20.36 -8.70
N GLU A 70 -7.20 20.67 -8.19
CA GLU A 70 -7.55 22.03 -7.78
C GLU A 70 -6.72 22.47 -6.56
N VAL A 71 -6.65 21.61 -5.54
CA VAL A 71 -5.87 21.86 -4.32
C VAL A 71 -4.37 21.97 -4.62
N GLU A 72 -3.85 21.12 -5.50
CA GLU A 72 -2.44 21.11 -5.92
C GLU A 72 -2.07 22.41 -6.64
N ARG A 73 -2.93 22.89 -7.53
CA ARG A 73 -2.75 24.19 -8.20
C ARG A 73 -2.76 25.34 -7.21
N GLU A 74 -3.74 25.39 -6.30
CA GLU A 74 -3.81 26.42 -5.24
C GLU A 74 -2.57 26.41 -4.35
N LEU A 75 -2.09 25.21 -4.00
CA LEU A 75 -0.87 25.03 -3.21
C LEU A 75 0.36 25.57 -3.95
N ALA A 76 0.54 25.21 -5.22
CA ALA A 76 1.65 25.71 -6.04
C ALA A 76 1.64 27.25 -6.16
N GLU A 77 0.46 27.84 -6.39
CA GLU A 77 0.29 29.29 -6.41
C GLU A 77 0.62 29.94 -5.06
N SER A 78 0.27 29.29 -3.94
CA SER A 78 0.59 29.78 -2.61
C SER A 78 2.07 29.73 -2.27
N LEU A 79 2.79 28.72 -2.76
CA LEU A 79 4.24 28.59 -2.59
C LEU A 79 4.99 29.64 -3.40
N ASN A 80 4.59 29.87 -4.65
CA ASN A 80 5.16 30.92 -5.49
C ASN A 80 4.96 32.32 -4.89
N ARG A 81 3.76 32.62 -4.32
CA ARG A 81 3.51 33.88 -3.59
C ARG A 81 4.42 34.06 -2.37
N ASN A 82 4.77 32.97 -1.68
CA ASN A 82 5.68 33.01 -0.53
C ASN A 82 7.15 33.21 -0.94
N GLU A 83 7.56 32.74 -2.12
CA GLU A 83 8.89 33.00 -2.68
C GLU A 83 9.03 34.43 -3.21
N GLU A 84 7.96 35.00 -3.76
CA GLU A 84 7.93 36.40 -4.24
C GLU A 84 7.84 37.44 -3.12
N ASN A 85 7.37 37.07 -1.91
CA ASN A 85 7.31 37.98 -0.76
C ASN A 85 7.77 37.34 0.56
N PRO A 86 9.08 37.11 0.75
CA PRO A 86 9.63 36.46 1.95
C PRO A 86 9.48 37.29 3.24
N GLN A 87 9.10 38.58 3.16
CA GLN A 87 8.94 39.46 4.33
C GLN A 87 7.57 39.35 5.02
N ALA A 88 6.57 38.69 4.43
CA ALA A 88 5.25 38.53 5.05
C ALA A 88 5.23 37.55 6.25
N LYS A 89 6.31 36.80 6.49
CA LYS A 89 6.44 35.86 7.63
C LYS A 89 6.98 36.50 8.92
N ARG A 90 7.17 37.82 8.98
CA ARG A 90 7.56 38.52 10.22
C ARG A 90 6.54 39.59 10.59
N VAL A 91 5.41 39.19 11.17
CA VAL A 91 4.69 39.91 12.24
C VAL A 91 4.03 38.88 13.15
#